data_AF-A0A850R2W5-F1
#
_entry.id   AF-A0A850R2W5-F1
#
_cell.length_a   1.000
_cell.length_b   1.000
_cell.length_c   1.000
_cell.angle_alpha   90.00
_cell.angle_beta   90.00
_cell.angle_gamma   90.00
#
_symmetry.space_group_name_H-M   'P 1'
#
loop_
_entity.id
_entity.type
_entity.pdbx_description
1 polymer ?
#
loop_
_entity_poly.entity_id
_entity_poly.type
_entity_poly.pdbx_seq_one_letter_code
_entity_poly.pdbx_strand_id
1 'polypeptide(L)'
;MQIADFASATQNLWQEVAAQVPGQLHFEFLDRKEDWLAFNQSGHRLTPTGNLQILLVRSANLDFTLQHELRHILWELNGWTKVSFPLSSSQPELDHQTQATALALVGCLEHYFILPQQVAAGELSPQVKAQLQAGLKRQLAQVKTNLVAQMFLYLDGLILEPETKLAPDNKNTAPVALSAAQKLFQVLTQRLQAQPLAWRRSLSAGLLAFNDFLQANGYQTLPLTEMVVLPPVLSPRQLRLQVRQVFQIKNLPFLSRQTGQPTPILVETNSQQNAGELILAANLKAENYQQLYQEPVTQFLQEQGLTYFPR
;
A
#
# COMPACT_ATOMS: atom_id res chain seq x y z
N MET A 1 -20.26 -4.34 -22.11
CA MET A 1 -19.67 -3.01 -22.06
C MET A 1 -18.20 -3.15 -22.41
N GLN A 2 -17.71 -2.32 -23.31
CA GLN A 2 -16.34 -2.27 -23.82
C GLN A 2 -15.74 -0.89 -23.51
N ILE A 3 -14.43 -0.73 -23.69
CA ILE A 3 -13.78 0.57 -23.43
C ILE A 3 -14.38 1.71 -24.29
N ALA A 4 -14.88 1.39 -25.49
CA ALA A 4 -15.55 2.34 -26.38
C ALA A 4 -16.86 2.91 -25.80
N ASP A 5 -17.44 2.29 -24.76
CA ASP A 5 -18.67 2.77 -24.10
C ASP A 5 -18.39 3.85 -23.03
N PHE A 6 -17.12 4.09 -22.68
CA PHE A 6 -16.72 5.11 -21.70
C PHE A 6 -16.50 6.48 -22.37
N ALA A 7 -16.43 7.55 -21.58
CA ALA A 7 -16.13 8.89 -22.09
C ALA A 7 -14.73 8.95 -22.72
N SER A 8 -14.53 9.85 -23.69
CA SER A 8 -13.26 9.97 -24.42
C SER A 8 -12.04 10.21 -23.50
N ALA A 9 -12.22 10.93 -22.39
CA ALA A 9 -11.16 11.14 -21.40
C ALA A 9 -10.71 9.82 -20.76
N THR A 10 -11.66 8.94 -20.41
CA THR A 10 -11.38 7.60 -19.87
C THR A 10 -10.72 6.71 -20.90
N GLN A 11 -11.16 6.78 -22.17
CA GLN A 11 -10.53 6.04 -23.26
C GLN A 11 -9.07 6.49 -23.47
N ASN A 12 -8.78 7.79 -23.41
CA ASN A 12 -7.42 8.30 -23.53
C ASN A 12 -6.52 7.82 -22.39
N LEU A 13 -7.00 7.90 -21.15
CA LEU A 13 -6.26 7.41 -19.98
C LEU A 13 -6.02 5.89 -20.05
N TRP A 14 -7.00 5.14 -20.55
CA TRP A 14 -6.84 3.71 -20.83
C TRP A 14 -5.70 3.44 -21.82
N GLN A 15 -5.63 4.20 -22.92
CA GLN A 15 -4.55 4.03 -23.90
C GLN A 15 -3.18 4.38 -23.31
N GLU A 16 -3.10 5.40 -22.45
CA GLU A 16 -1.88 5.77 -21.74
C GLU A 16 -1.36 4.63 -20.85
N VAL A 17 -2.25 3.99 -20.09
CA VAL A 17 -1.92 2.81 -19.28
C VAL A 17 -1.55 1.63 -20.17
N ALA A 18 -2.35 1.35 -21.19
CA ALA A 18 -2.14 0.24 -22.12
C ALA A 18 -0.77 0.31 -22.82
N ALA A 19 -0.24 1.51 -23.07
CA ALA A 19 1.08 1.71 -23.67
C ALA A 19 2.25 1.40 -22.72
N GLN A 20 2.02 1.35 -21.41
CA GLN A 20 3.05 1.16 -20.40
C GLN A 20 3.03 -0.23 -19.75
N VAL A 21 1.89 -0.92 -19.82
CA VAL A 21 1.79 -2.29 -19.29
C VAL A 21 2.47 -3.29 -20.24
N PRO A 22 3.23 -4.29 -19.73
CA PRO A 22 3.91 -5.26 -20.58
C PRO A 22 2.97 -6.20 -21.35
N GLY A 23 1.79 -6.50 -20.77
CA GLY A 23 0.78 -7.38 -21.35
C GLY A 23 -0.49 -6.64 -21.78
N GLN A 24 -1.58 -7.38 -21.94
CA GLN A 24 -2.88 -6.80 -22.32
C GLN A 24 -3.59 -6.20 -21.11
N LEU A 25 -4.21 -5.05 -21.32
CA LEU A 25 -5.13 -4.43 -20.39
C LEU A 25 -6.57 -4.87 -20.70
N HIS A 26 -7.29 -5.37 -19.70
CA HIS A 26 -8.70 -5.72 -19.82
C HIS A 26 -9.43 -5.44 -18.51
N PHE A 27 -10.74 -5.22 -18.58
CA PHE A 27 -11.57 -5.06 -17.40
C PHE A 27 -12.71 -6.08 -17.37
N GLU A 28 -13.12 -6.46 -16.17
CA GLU A 28 -14.33 -7.22 -15.92
C GLU A 28 -15.19 -6.57 -14.83
N PHE A 29 -16.48 -6.86 -14.85
CA PHE A 29 -17.37 -6.43 -13.77
C PHE A 29 -17.47 -7.51 -12.71
N LEU A 30 -17.29 -7.10 -11.47
CA LEU A 30 -17.63 -7.92 -10.30
C LEU A 30 -19.16 -8.12 -10.24
N ASP A 31 -19.58 -9.19 -9.57
CA ASP A 31 -21.00 -9.42 -9.24
C ASP A 31 -21.45 -8.52 -8.08
N ARG A 32 -21.34 -7.21 -8.31
CA ARG A 32 -21.64 -6.15 -7.34
C ARG A 32 -22.15 -4.93 -8.11
N LYS A 33 -23.28 -4.38 -7.65
CA LYS A 33 -23.89 -3.17 -8.19
C LYS A 33 -24.23 -2.22 -7.06
N GLU A 34 -23.80 -0.97 -7.19
CA GLU A 34 -23.91 0.05 -6.17
C GLU A 34 -24.40 1.35 -6.81
N ASP A 35 -25.49 1.91 -6.29
CA ASP A 35 -26.10 3.16 -6.77
C ASP A 35 -25.42 4.42 -6.20
N TRP A 36 -24.22 4.26 -5.66
CA TRP A 36 -23.40 5.28 -5.02
C TRP A 36 -21.94 5.12 -5.45
N LEU A 37 -21.08 6.05 -5.03
CA LEU A 37 -19.68 6.11 -5.45
C LEU A 37 -18.73 6.05 -4.25
N ALA A 38 -17.69 5.23 -4.34
CA ALA A 38 -16.57 5.16 -3.38
C ALA A 38 -15.29 4.63 -4.03
N PHE A 39 -14.16 4.83 -3.35
CA PHE A 39 -12.85 4.40 -3.84
C PHE A 39 -12.69 2.88 -3.91
N ASN A 40 -13.37 2.11 -3.05
CA ASN A 40 -13.26 0.62 -3.00
C ASN A 40 -14.16 -0.11 -4.03
N GLN A 41 -14.51 0.57 -5.12
CA GLN A 41 -15.37 0.06 -6.19
C GLN A 41 -14.57 -0.37 -7.43
N SER A 42 -13.24 -0.32 -7.34
CA SER A 42 -12.33 -0.87 -8.33
C SER A 42 -11.16 -1.56 -7.65
N GLY A 43 -10.42 -2.33 -8.43
CA GLY A 43 -9.11 -2.86 -8.10
C GLY A 43 -8.48 -3.47 -9.34
N HIS A 44 -7.25 -3.95 -9.24
CA HIS A 44 -6.61 -4.65 -10.35
C HIS A 44 -5.70 -5.78 -9.86
N ARG A 45 -5.34 -6.67 -10.78
CA ARG A 45 -4.38 -7.75 -10.54
C ARG A 45 -3.57 -8.04 -11.80
N LEU A 46 -2.30 -8.41 -11.61
CA LEU A 46 -1.46 -8.96 -12.65
C LEU A 46 -1.75 -10.46 -12.80
N THR A 47 -2.01 -10.93 -14.01
CA THR A 47 -2.18 -12.36 -14.30
C THR A 47 -0.81 -13.04 -14.41
N PRO A 48 -0.73 -14.38 -14.27
CA PRO A 48 0.51 -15.12 -14.50
C PRO A 48 1.09 -14.94 -15.92
N THR A 49 0.26 -14.57 -16.89
CA THR A 49 0.66 -14.29 -18.28
C THR A 49 1.16 -12.85 -18.48
N GLY A 50 1.23 -12.05 -17.42
CA GLY A 50 1.67 -10.65 -17.48
C GLY A 50 0.60 -9.66 -17.95
N ASN A 51 -0.65 -10.09 -18.11
CA ASN A 51 -1.77 -9.20 -18.44
C ASN A 51 -2.24 -8.47 -17.17
N LEU A 52 -2.75 -7.26 -17.31
CA LEU A 52 -3.35 -6.51 -16.22
C LEU A 52 -4.87 -6.59 -16.32
N GLN A 53 -5.49 -7.14 -15.28
CA GLN A 53 -6.94 -7.28 -15.16
C GLN A 53 -7.48 -6.26 -14.18
N ILE A 54 -8.34 -5.35 -14.66
CA ILE A 54 -9.09 -4.40 -13.85
C ILE A 54 -10.43 -5.02 -13.44
N LEU A 55 -10.77 -4.91 -12.16
CA LEU A 55 -12.02 -5.37 -11.56
C LEU A 55 -12.87 -4.15 -11.23
N LEU A 56 -14.08 -4.06 -11.81
CA LEU A 56 -14.98 -2.92 -11.61
C LEU A 56 -16.29 -3.33 -10.94
N VAL A 57 -16.74 -2.55 -9.97
CA VAL A 57 -18.11 -2.58 -9.48
C VAL A 57 -18.96 -1.72 -10.41
N ARG A 58 -20.23 -2.12 -10.63
CA ARG A 58 -21.20 -1.27 -11.33
C ARG A 58 -21.64 -0.13 -10.42
N SER A 59 -20.86 0.95 -10.37
CA SER A 59 -21.04 2.12 -9.51
C SER A 59 -21.98 3.18 -10.12
N ALA A 60 -22.27 4.23 -9.35
CA ALA A 60 -23.02 5.39 -9.82
C ALA A 60 -22.30 6.23 -10.90
N ASN A 61 -20.98 6.08 -11.03
CA ASN A 61 -20.16 6.80 -12.02
C ASN A 61 -19.01 5.90 -12.48
N LEU A 62 -19.26 5.16 -13.57
CA LEU A 62 -18.31 4.19 -14.11
C LEU A 62 -17.04 4.84 -14.67
N ASP A 63 -17.16 6.01 -15.31
CA ASP A 63 -16.00 6.75 -15.82
C ASP A 63 -15.05 7.09 -14.68
N PHE A 64 -15.55 7.69 -13.60
CA PHE A 64 -14.73 7.98 -12.44
C PHE A 64 -14.11 6.73 -11.83
N THR A 65 -14.89 5.65 -11.64
CA THR A 65 -14.38 4.40 -11.04
C THR A 65 -13.24 3.80 -11.87
N LEU A 66 -13.37 3.76 -13.20
CA LEU A 66 -12.30 3.27 -14.06
C LEU A 66 -11.10 4.24 -14.10
N GLN A 67 -11.34 5.55 -14.21
CA GLN A 67 -10.27 6.55 -14.20
C GLN A 67 -9.44 6.47 -12.92
N HIS A 68 -10.10 6.34 -11.77
CA HIS A 68 -9.46 6.22 -10.46
C HIS A 68 -8.52 5.00 -10.40
N GLU A 69 -8.98 3.84 -10.88
CA GLU A 69 -8.15 2.64 -10.95
C GLU A 69 -6.96 2.79 -11.91
N LEU A 70 -7.18 3.40 -13.08
CA LEU A 70 -6.11 3.65 -14.05
C LEU A 70 -5.03 4.58 -13.46
N ARG A 71 -5.41 5.54 -12.60
CA ARG A 71 -4.46 6.41 -11.90
C ARG A 71 -3.63 5.64 -10.87
N HIS A 72 -4.22 4.68 -10.15
CA HIS A 72 -3.47 3.75 -9.28
C HIS A 72 -2.45 2.95 -10.10
N ILE A 73 -2.87 2.38 -11.23
CA ILE A 73 -1.97 1.62 -12.10
C ILE A 73 -0.81 2.48 -12.64
N LEU A 74 -1.08 3.70 -13.13
CA LEU A 74 -0.02 4.63 -13.55
C LEU A 74 0.96 4.94 -12.42
N TRP A 75 0.44 5.12 -11.20
CA TRP A 75 1.26 5.38 -10.03
C TRP A 75 2.18 4.20 -9.70
N GLU A 76 1.66 2.99 -9.74
CA GLU A 76 2.41 1.76 -9.48
C GLU A 76 3.46 1.43 -10.55
N LEU A 77 3.21 1.83 -11.81
CA LEU A 77 4.15 1.66 -12.91
C LEU A 77 5.46 2.45 -12.70
N ASN A 78 5.49 3.46 -11.82
CA ASN A 78 6.73 4.12 -11.38
C ASN A 78 7.69 3.16 -10.64
N GLY A 79 7.21 2.00 -10.18
CA GLY A 79 7.99 0.87 -9.71
C GLY A 79 8.48 0.95 -8.26
N TRP A 80 8.69 2.14 -7.71
CA TRP A 80 9.25 2.32 -6.35
C TRP A 80 8.22 2.32 -5.21
N THR A 81 6.94 2.17 -5.52
CA THR A 81 5.82 2.07 -4.56
C THR A 81 5.46 0.61 -4.24
N LYS A 82 6.18 -0.35 -4.82
CA LYS A 82 5.88 -1.77 -4.66
C LYS A 82 6.11 -2.24 -3.23
N VAL A 83 5.09 -2.85 -2.65
CA VAL A 83 5.16 -3.64 -1.42
C VAL A 83 5.06 -5.12 -1.76
N SER A 84 5.67 -5.98 -0.95
CA SER A 84 5.52 -7.43 -1.11
C SER A 84 5.36 -8.14 0.23
N PHE A 85 4.80 -9.35 0.17
CA PHE A 85 4.44 -10.15 1.35
C PHE A 85 4.98 -11.59 1.24
N PRO A 86 6.31 -11.78 1.11
CA PRO A 86 6.89 -13.09 0.86
C PRO A 86 6.80 -14.03 2.07
N LEU A 87 6.48 -13.52 3.25
CA LEU A 87 6.43 -14.29 4.50
C LEU A 87 5.00 -14.71 4.87
N SER A 88 4.91 -15.80 5.64
CA SER A 88 3.70 -16.28 6.29
C SER A 88 3.96 -16.56 7.77
N SER A 89 3.00 -16.18 8.61
CA SER A 89 2.96 -16.54 10.03
C SER A 89 2.40 -17.95 10.28
N SER A 90 2.04 -18.68 9.22
CA SER A 90 1.24 -19.92 9.27
C SER A 90 -0.16 -19.76 9.88
N GLN A 91 -0.59 -18.52 10.14
CA GLN A 91 -1.94 -18.18 10.59
C GLN A 91 -2.63 -17.37 9.48
N PRO A 92 -3.49 -18.00 8.64
CA PRO A 92 -4.06 -17.34 7.46
C PRO A 92 -4.78 -16.02 7.75
N GLU A 93 -5.47 -15.93 8.88
CA GLU A 93 -6.16 -14.69 9.29
C GLU A 93 -5.18 -13.57 9.64
N LEU A 94 -4.08 -13.88 10.35
CA LEU A 94 -3.06 -12.89 10.68
C LEU A 94 -2.33 -12.40 9.41
N ASP A 95 -2.03 -13.32 8.51
CA ASP A 95 -1.43 -13.01 7.21
C ASP A 95 -2.34 -12.09 6.39
N HIS A 96 -3.62 -12.43 6.30
CA HIS A 96 -4.61 -11.65 5.56
C HIS A 96 -4.79 -10.27 6.19
N GLN A 97 -4.94 -10.17 7.50
CA GLN A 97 -5.09 -8.88 8.19
C GLN A 97 -3.86 -7.99 8.00
N THR A 98 -2.66 -8.57 8.06
CA THR A 98 -1.39 -7.86 7.83
C THR A 98 -1.32 -7.32 6.40
N GLN A 99 -1.65 -8.15 5.40
CA GLN A 99 -1.66 -7.76 3.99
C GLN A 99 -2.71 -6.68 3.71
N ALA A 100 -3.96 -6.91 4.14
CA ALA A 100 -5.06 -5.98 3.93
C ALA A 100 -4.79 -4.62 4.58
N THR A 101 -4.22 -4.61 5.79
CA THR A 101 -3.84 -3.37 6.49
C THR A 101 -2.76 -2.61 5.73
N ALA A 102 -1.70 -3.29 5.31
CA ALA A 102 -0.60 -2.67 4.56
C ALA A 102 -1.09 -2.10 3.22
N LEU A 103 -1.89 -2.85 2.48
CA LEU A 103 -2.47 -2.40 1.21
C LEU A 103 -3.46 -1.24 1.39
N ALA A 104 -4.25 -1.23 2.48
CA ALA A 104 -5.11 -0.09 2.79
C ALA A 104 -4.29 1.18 3.06
N LEU A 105 -3.18 1.08 3.79
CA LEU A 105 -2.26 2.22 4.01
C LEU A 105 -1.59 2.68 2.71
N VAL A 106 -1.21 1.75 1.84
CA VAL A 106 -0.69 2.06 0.50
C VAL A 106 -1.74 2.84 -0.30
N GLY A 107 -2.96 2.32 -0.42
CA GLY A 107 -4.05 2.99 -1.15
C GLY A 107 -4.34 4.40 -0.64
N CYS A 108 -4.36 4.60 0.69
CA CYS A 108 -4.49 5.95 1.27
C CYS A 108 -3.32 6.87 0.87
N LEU A 109 -2.07 6.39 0.88
CA LEU A 109 -0.93 7.18 0.41
C LEU A 109 -1.03 7.51 -1.08
N GLU A 110 -1.54 6.60 -1.89
CA GLU A 110 -1.72 6.79 -3.33
C GLU A 110 -2.80 7.83 -3.62
N HIS A 111 -3.92 7.80 -2.88
CA HIS A 111 -4.97 8.83 -2.98
C HIS A 111 -4.43 10.25 -2.75
N TYR A 112 -3.43 10.42 -1.88
CA TYR A 112 -2.80 11.73 -1.66
C TYR A 112 -2.18 12.30 -2.94
N PHE A 113 -1.63 11.46 -3.81
CA PHE A 113 -1.01 11.87 -5.06
C PHE A 113 -1.98 11.87 -6.24
N ILE A 114 -2.93 10.94 -6.26
CA ILE A 114 -3.86 10.73 -7.37
C ILE A 114 -4.94 11.80 -7.36
N LEU A 115 -5.55 12.13 -6.22
CA LEU A 115 -6.69 13.05 -6.20
C LEU A 115 -6.36 14.45 -6.77
N PRO A 116 -5.20 15.08 -6.48
CA PRO A 116 -4.82 16.32 -7.15
C PRO A 116 -4.73 16.20 -8.68
N GLN A 117 -4.27 15.05 -9.19
CA GLN A 117 -4.23 14.78 -10.63
C GLN A 117 -5.65 14.65 -11.20
N GLN A 118 -6.54 13.95 -10.49
CA GLN A 118 -7.94 13.81 -10.88
C GLN A 118 -8.68 15.16 -10.89
N VAL A 119 -8.35 16.06 -9.95
CA VAL A 119 -8.84 17.45 -9.97
C VAL A 119 -8.33 18.18 -11.21
N ALA A 120 -7.02 18.11 -11.48
CA ALA A 120 -6.41 18.79 -12.63
C ALA A 120 -6.95 18.27 -13.98
N ALA A 121 -7.29 16.99 -14.05
CA ALA A 121 -7.88 16.36 -15.24
C ALA A 121 -9.41 16.55 -15.35
N GLY A 122 -10.06 17.17 -14.36
CA GLY A 122 -11.52 17.36 -14.32
C GLY A 122 -12.32 16.08 -13.99
N GLU A 123 -11.65 15.00 -13.63
CA GLU A 123 -12.24 13.70 -13.22
C GLU A 123 -12.92 13.82 -11.84
N LEU A 124 -12.33 14.62 -10.93
CA LEU A 124 -12.88 14.89 -9.60
C LEU A 124 -13.62 16.25 -9.57
N SER A 125 -14.75 16.31 -10.28
CA SER A 125 -15.63 17.48 -10.27
C SER A 125 -16.34 17.67 -8.91
N PRO A 126 -16.94 18.85 -8.63
CA PRO A 126 -17.73 19.05 -7.41
C PRO A 126 -18.87 18.03 -7.24
N GLN A 127 -19.48 17.60 -8.34
CA GLN A 127 -20.52 16.56 -8.32
C GLN A 127 -19.96 15.20 -7.90
N VAL A 128 -18.84 14.78 -8.48
CA VAL A 128 -18.18 13.51 -8.15
C VAL A 128 -17.71 13.51 -6.69
N LYS A 129 -17.15 14.63 -6.24
CA LYS A 129 -16.74 14.82 -4.84
C LYS A 129 -17.93 14.67 -3.88
N ALA A 130 -19.08 15.28 -4.19
CA ALA A 130 -20.29 15.13 -3.40
C ALA A 130 -20.81 13.68 -3.38
N GLN A 131 -20.71 12.95 -4.50
CA GLN A 131 -21.05 11.53 -4.58
C GLN A 131 -20.13 10.67 -3.69
N LEU A 132 -18.82 10.92 -3.72
CA LEU A 132 -17.84 10.23 -2.87
C LEU A 132 -18.09 10.51 -1.39
N GLN A 133 -18.39 11.76 -1.02
CA GLN A 133 -18.72 12.11 0.36
C GLN A 133 -20.00 11.40 0.84
N ALA A 134 -21.01 11.28 -0.01
CA ALA A 134 -22.22 10.53 0.30
C ALA A 134 -21.93 9.03 0.45
N GLY A 135 -21.07 8.47 -0.41
CA GLY A 135 -20.61 7.10 -0.33
C GLY A 135 -19.83 6.80 0.96
N LEU A 136 -18.91 7.69 1.34
CA LEU A 136 -18.17 7.62 2.59
C LEU A 136 -19.10 7.57 3.81
N LYS A 137 -20.11 8.46 3.86
CA LYS A 137 -21.13 8.44 4.93
C LYS A 137 -21.88 7.11 4.97
N ARG A 138 -22.24 6.57 3.81
CA ARG A 138 -22.90 5.26 3.70
C ARG A 138 -22.02 4.12 4.22
N GLN A 139 -20.74 4.12 3.87
CA GLN A 139 -19.78 3.11 4.36
C GLN A 139 -19.59 3.22 5.88
N LEU A 140 -19.40 4.42 6.41
CA LEU A 140 -19.31 4.66 7.86
C LEU A 140 -20.56 4.14 8.61
N ALA A 141 -21.74 4.28 8.02
CA ALA A 141 -22.98 3.74 8.58
C ALA A 141 -23.06 2.20 8.56
N GLN A 142 -22.29 1.52 7.69
CA GLN A 142 -22.22 0.05 7.62
C GLN A 142 -21.21 -0.53 8.61
N VAL A 143 -20.17 0.23 9.00
CA VAL A 143 -19.08 -0.25 9.87
C VAL A 143 -19.12 0.35 11.28
N LYS A 144 -20.31 0.69 11.80
CA LYS A 144 -20.52 1.45 13.04
C LYS A 144 -19.80 0.92 14.28
N THR A 145 -19.51 -0.38 14.35
CA THR A 145 -18.81 -1.02 15.48
C THR A 145 -17.37 -1.42 15.16
N ASN A 146 -16.94 -1.31 13.89
CA ASN A 146 -15.59 -1.64 13.48
C ASN A 146 -14.71 -0.38 13.49
N LEU A 147 -13.93 -0.22 14.55
CA LEU A 147 -13.08 0.95 14.77
C LEU A 147 -12.00 1.10 13.69
N VAL A 148 -11.37 -0.01 13.28
CA VAL A 148 -10.29 -0.03 12.26
C VAL A 148 -10.85 0.39 10.90
N ALA A 149 -11.99 -0.17 10.49
CA ALA A 149 -12.64 0.19 9.24
C ALA A 149 -13.08 1.66 9.23
N GLN A 150 -13.66 2.15 10.35
CA GLN A 150 -14.00 3.58 10.48
C GLN A 150 -12.75 4.46 10.35
N MET A 151 -11.62 4.08 10.95
CA MET A 151 -10.38 4.85 10.88
C MET A 151 -9.87 4.99 9.44
N PHE A 152 -9.83 3.90 8.66
CA PHE A 152 -9.42 3.98 7.25
C PHE A 152 -10.39 4.82 6.40
N LEU A 153 -11.70 4.68 6.61
CA LEU A 153 -12.70 5.51 5.94
C LEU A 153 -12.53 7.00 6.27
N TYR A 154 -12.28 7.33 7.55
CA TYR A 154 -11.99 8.71 7.94
C TYR A 154 -10.68 9.21 7.34
N LEU A 155 -9.66 8.35 7.22
CA LEU A 155 -8.39 8.71 6.60
C LEU A 155 -8.58 9.08 5.11
N ASP A 156 -9.30 8.25 4.34
CA ASP A 156 -9.65 8.57 2.95
C ASP A 156 -10.47 9.84 2.85
N GLY A 157 -11.40 10.07 3.77
CA GLY A 157 -12.17 11.30 3.84
C GLY A 157 -11.31 12.55 4.10
N LEU A 158 -10.32 12.45 4.99
CA LEU A 158 -9.34 13.52 5.23
C LEU A 158 -8.45 13.78 4.03
N ILE A 159 -8.10 12.76 3.25
CA ILE A 159 -7.32 12.90 2.01
C ILE A 159 -8.17 13.55 0.91
N LEU A 160 -9.44 13.13 0.77
CA LEU A 160 -10.38 13.70 -0.19
C LEU A 160 -10.66 15.18 0.08
N GLU A 161 -10.88 15.53 1.34
CA GLU A 161 -11.12 16.91 1.74
C GLU A 161 -10.75 17.15 3.21
N PRO A 162 -9.53 17.64 3.48
CA PRO A 162 -9.05 17.86 4.85
C PRO A 162 -9.93 18.81 5.68
N GLU A 163 -10.61 19.74 5.00
CA GLU A 163 -11.49 20.75 5.63
C GLU A 163 -12.91 20.22 5.89
N THR A 164 -13.28 19.06 5.34
CA THR A 164 -14.64 18.53 5.53
C THR A 164 -14.84 18.06 6.96
N LYS A 165 -15.84 18.65 7.61
CA LYS A 165 -16.39 18.12 8.86
C LYS A 165 -17.14 16.82 8.55
N LEU A 166 -16.43 15.70 8.61
CA LEU A 166 -17.03 14.37 8.61
C LEU A 166 -17.75 14.20 9.95
N ALA A 167 -19.01 14.65 10.00
CA ALA A 167 -19.81 14.53 11.21
C ALA A 167 -20.06 13.04 11.50
N PRO A 168 -19.72 12.55 12.71
CA PRO A 168 -19.96 11.17 13.06
C PRO A 168 -21.46 10.90 13.29
N ASP A 169 -22.02 9.93 12.59
CA ASP A 169 -23.39 9.43 12.85
C ASP A 169 -23.45 8.55 14.12
N ASN A 170 -22.30 8.08 14.64
CA ASN A 170 -22.19 7.29 15.87
C ASN A 170 -21.36 8.04 16.92
N LYS A 171 -21.94 8.36 18.09
CA LYS A 171 -21.30 9.18 19.12
C LYS A 171 -20.15 8.48 19.89
N ASN A 172 -20.03 7.15 19.81
CA ASN A 172 -19.11 6.40 20.68
C ASN A 172 -17.78 6.03 20.00
N THR A 173 -17.80 5.30 18.89
CA THR A 173 -16.57 4.82 18.22
C THR A 173 -15.97 5.85 17.27
N ALA A 174 -16.83 6.68 16.68
CA ALA A 174 -16.41 7.56 15.61
C ALA A 174 -15.43 8.67 16.05
N PRO A 175 -15.54 9.27 17.26
CA PRO A 175 -14.51 10.22 17.73
C PRO A 175 -13.12 9.57 17.86
N VAL A 176 -13.06 8.32 18.33
CA VAL A 176 -11.80 7.58 18.48
C VAL A 176 -11.21 7.26 17.10
N ALA A 177 -12.03 6.73 16.18
CA ALA A 177 -11.60 6.42 14.81
C ALA A 177 -11.15 7.67 14.05
N LEU A 178 -11.89 8.78 14.17
CA LEU A 178 -11.52 10.05 13.54
C LEU A 178 -10.22 10.61 14.11
N SER A 179 -10.03 10.57 15.43
CA SER A 179 -8.78 11.02 16.06
C SER A 179 -7.58 10.18 15.60
N ALA A 180 -7.76 8.86 15.51
CA ALA A 180 -6.74 7.95 14.99
C ALA A 180 -6.42 8.26 13.51
N ALA A 181 -7.45 8.46 12.68
CA ALA A 181 -7.29 8.83 11.29
C ALA A 181 -6.55 10.17 11.11
N GLN A 182 -6.83 11.17 11.95
CA GLN A 182 -6.12 12.46 11.93
C GLN A 182 -4.64 12.31 12.30
N LYS A 183 -4.32 11.51 13.32
CA LYS A 183 -2.92 11.21 13.68
C LYS A 183 -2.20 10.49 12.54
N LEU A 184 -2.85 9.47 11.98
CA LEU A 184 -2.29 8.71 10.87
C LEU A 184 -2.11 9.58 9.62
N PHE A 185 -3.09 10.43 9.29
CA PHE A 185 -2.99 11.42 8.21
C PHE A 185 -1.77 12.33 8.41
N GLN A 186 -1.58 12.89 9.61
CA GLN A 186 -0.41 13.73 9.91
C GLN A 186 0.90 12.95 9.74
N VAL A 187 1.00 11.73 10.27
CA VAL A 187 2.20 10.88 10.13
C VAL A 187 2.51 10.58 8.67
N LEU A 188 1.51 10.15 7.92
CA LEU A 188 1.65 9.79 6.50
C LEU A 188 2.05 10.99 5.65
N THR A 189 1.49 12.17 5.91
CA THR A 189 1.62 13.34 5.03
C THR A 189 2.72 14.33 5.43
N GLN A 190 3.29 14.25 6.65
CA GLN A 190 4.23 15.24 7.20
C GLN A 190 5.39 15.62 6.26
N ARG A 191 5.91 14.64 5.50
CA ARG A 191 7.03 14.81 4.57
C ARG A 191 6.79 14.10 3.24
N LEU A 192 5.51 13.89 2.90
CA LEU A 192 5.13 13.10 1.74
C LEU A 192 5.41 13.87 0.46
N GLN A 193 6.16 13.23 -0.44
CA GLN A 193 6.53 13.74 -1.75
C GLN A 193 6.56 12.57 -2.73
N ALA A 194 6.35 12.83 -4.01
CA ALA A 194 6.36 11.83 -5.09
C ALA A 194 7.80 11.40 -5.42
N GLN A 195 8.51 10.85 -4.43
CA GLN A 195 9.88 10.36 -4.53
C GLN A 195 10.04 9.09 -3.68
N PRO A 196 10.91 8.14 -4.08
CA PRO A 196 11.04 6.84 -3.42
C PRO A 196 11.26 6.95 -1.91
N LEU A 197 12.20 7.80 -1.48
CA LEU A 197 12.58 7.91 -0.07
C LEU A 197 11.45 8.46 0.80
N ALA A 198 10.71 9.46 0.30
CA ALA A 198 9.63 10.08 1.07
C ALA A 198 8.46 9.12 1.21
N TRP A 199 8.03 8.51 0.11
CA TRP A 199 6.97 7.51 0.14
C TRP A 199 7.31 6.34 1.06
N ARG A 200 8.52 5.78 0.93
CA ARG A 200 9.00 4.68 1.77
C ARG A 200 8.94 5.04 3.26
N ARG A 201 9.42 6.23 3.61
CA ARG A 201 9.44 6.71 5.01
C ARG A 201 8.03 6.92 5.54
N SER A 202 7.15 7.53 4.75
CA SER A 202 5.76 7.73 5.12
C SER A 202 5.04 6.40 5.36
N LEU A 203 5.20 5.41 4.47
CA LEU A 203 4.58 4.10 4.67
C LEU A 203 5.14 3.39 5.91
N SER A 204 6.46 3.34 6.08
CA SER A 204 7.07 2.72 7.26
C SER A 204 6.62 3.38 8.58
N ALA A 205 6.55 4.72 8.62
CA ALA A 205 6.02 5.44 9.78
C ALA A 205 4.52 5.18 10.00
N GLY A 206 3.74 5.07 8.92
CA GLY A 206 2.32 4.74 8.95
C GLY A 206 2.04 3.34 9.52
N LEU A 207 2.84 2.34 9.13
CA LEU A 207 2.75 0.97 9.66
C LEU A 207 2.98 0.94 11.18
N LEU A 208 3.99 1.67 11.66
CA LEU A 208 4.26 1.81 13.09
C LEU A 208 3.12 2.53 13.81
N ALA A 209 2.68 3.68 13.30
CA ALA A 209 1.60 4.46 13.90
C ALA A 209 0.28 3.69 13.95
N PHE A 210 0.01 2.82 12.98
CA PHE A 210 -1.14 1.93 13.00
C PHE A 210 -1.03 0.87 14.12
N ASN A 211 0.14 0.27 14.31
CA ASN A 211 0.37 -0.64 15.43
C ASN A 211 0.23 0.04 16.79
N ASP A 212 0.73 1.27 16.93
CA ASP A 212 0.54 2.08 18.15
C ASP A 212 -0.96 2.32 18.40
N PHE A 213 -1.73 2.58 17.34
CA PHE A 213 -3.18 2.70 17.42
C PHE A 213 -3.86 1.40 17.88
N LEU A 214 -3.49 0.25 17.31
CA LEU A 214 -4.03 -1.05 17.73
C LEU A 214 -3.75 -1.29 19.22
N GLN A 215 -2.51 -1.12 19.64
CA GLN A 215 -2.08 -1.32 21.03
C GLN A 215 -2.82 -0.38 21.99
N ALA A 216 -2.92 0.91 21.65
CA ALA A 216 -3.60 1.91 22.48
C ALA A 216 -5.10 1.64 22.65
N ASN A 217 -5.70 0.85 21.76
CA ASN A 217 -7.12 0.49 21.80
C ASN A 217 -7.37 -0.98 22.19
N GLY A 218 -6.34 -1.66 22.75
CA GLY A 218 -6.48 -3.02 23.29
C GLY A 218 -6.55 -4.12 22.24
N TYR A 219 -6.22 -3.82 20.97
CA TYR A 219 -6.08 -4.83 19.93
C TYR A 219 -4.69 -5.48 19.96
N GLN A 220 -4.61 -6.72 19.48
CA GLN A 220 -3.33 -7.35 19.18
C GLN A 220 -2.64 -6.61 18.04
N THR A 221 -1.35 -6.32 18.19
CA THR A 221 -0.55 -5.70 17.12
C THR A 221 -0.32 -6.67 15.97
N LEU A 222 -0.07 -6.12 14.79
CA LEU A 222 0.27 -6.88 13.59
C LEU A 222 1.78 -6.86 13.36
N PRO A 223 2.39 -7.93 12.81
CA PRO A 223 3.82 -7.97 12.48
C PRO A 223 4.14 -7.16 11.19
N LEU A 224 3.66 -5.92 11.10
CA LEU A 224 3.75 -5.09 9.89
C LEU A 224 5.18 -4.76 9.48
N THR A 225 6.05 -4.44 10.44
CA THR A 225 7.46 -4.12 10.16
C THR A 225 8.26 -5.34 9.71
N GLU A 226 7.83 -6.53 10.10
CA GLU A 226 8.48 -7.80 9.79
C GLU A 226 7.93 -8.48 8.54
N MET A 227 6.63 -8.41 8.27
CA MET A 227 6.00 -9.15 7.17
C MET A 227 5.78 -8.31 5.91
N VAL A 228 5.76 -6.98 6.02
CA VAL A 228 5.65 -6.08 4.87
C VAL A 228 7.06 -5.75 4.38
N VAL A 229 7.41 -6.23 3.19
CA VAL A 229 8.70 -5.92 2.57
C VAL A 229 8.59 -4.62 1.80
N LEU A 230 9.44 -3.67 2.19
CA LEU A 230 9.61 -2.38 1.51
C LEU A 230 11.05 -2.30 0.97
N PRO A 231 11.26 -2.26 -0.36
CA PRO A 231 12.58 -2.14 -0.94
C PRO A 231 13.34 -0.93 -0.37
N PRO A 232 14.63 -1.09 0.02
CA PRO A 232 15.39 -0.01 0.61
C PRO A 232 15.69 1.10 -0.42
N VAL A 233 15.72 2.34 0.05
CA VAL A 233 16.12 3.51 -0.75
C VAL A 233 17.49 3.99 -0.28
N LEU A 234 18.50 3.80 -1.12
CA LEU A 234 19.91 3.88 -0.72
C LEU A 234 20.66 4.94 -1.52
N SER A 235 21.51 5.70 -0.82
CA SER A 235 22.48 6.60 -1.44
C SER A 235 23.70 5.84 -1.98
N PRO A 236 24.45 6.43 -2.94
CA PRO A 236 25.73 5.88 -3.41
C PRO A 236 26.75 5.64 -2.28
N ARG A 237 26.67 6.42 -1.20
CA ARG A 237 27.48 6.20 0.00
C ARG A 237 27.09 4.90 0.70
N GLN A 238 25.81 4.69 0.98
CA GLN A 238 25.31 3.50 1.68
C GLN A 238 25.62 2.21 0.92
N LEU A 239 25.54 2.25 -0.41
CA LEU A 239 25.87 1.13 -1.29
C LEU A 239 27.32 0.64 -1.15
N ARG A 240 28.24 1.51 -0.73
CA ARG A 240 29.67 1.20 -0.50
C ARG A 240 29.99 0.83 0.94
N LEU A 241 29.04 1.00 1.87
CA LEU A 241 29.23 0.61 3.27
C LEU A 241 29.12 -0.92 3.40
N GLN A 242 29.52 -1.42 4.57
CA GLN A 242 29.30 -2.82 4.92
C GLN A 242 27.87 -3.05 5.39
N VAL A 243 27.33 -4.25 5.17
CA VAL A 243 25.97 -4.64 5.56
C VAL A 243 25.65 -4.23 7.00
N ARG A 244 26.54 -4.51 7.97
CA ARG A 244 26.35 -4.16 9.39
C ARG A 244 26.10 -2.68 9.69
N GLN A 245 26.49 -1.80 8.77
CA GLN A 245 26.36 -0.35 8.94
C GLN A 245 25.00 0.17 8.45
N VAL A 246 24.25 -0.65 7.70
CA VAL A 246 22.99 -0.25 7.05
C VAL A 246 21.85 -1.18 7.42
N PHE A 247 22.13 -2.46 7.62
CA PHE A 247 21.15 -3.51 7.83
C PHE A 247 21.51 -4.42 9.01
N GLN A 248 20.49 -5.14 9.46
CA GLN A 248 20.54 -6.24 10.41
C GLN A 248 19.87 -7.47 9.80
N ILE A 249 20.35 -8.65 10.17
CA ILE A 249 19.73 -9.93 9.81
C ILE A 249 18.93 -10.41 11.02
N LYS A 250 17.62 -10.57 10.85
CA LYS A 250 16.69 -10.99 11.92
C LYS A 250 16.15 -12.39 11.61
N ASN A 251 16.31 -13.31 12.55
CA ASN A 251 15.65 -14.62 12.50
C ASN A 251 14.27 -14.49 13.14
N LEU A 252 13.23 -14.89 12.40
CA LEU A 252 11.84 -14.80 12.83
C LEU A 252 11.15 -16.16 12.68
N PRO A 253 10.09 -16.45 13.46
CA PRO A 253 9.30 -17.67 13.31
C PRO A 253 8.32 -17.59 12.12
N PHE A 254 8.70 -16.91 11.03
CA PHE A 254 7.90 -16.79 9.81
C PHE A 254 8.49 -17.66 8.71
N LEU A 255 7.62 -18.20 7.88
CA LEU A 255 7.98 -19.08 6.78
C LEU A 255 8.01 -18.27 5.48
N SER A 256 9.00 -18.51 4.63
CA SER A 256 8.94 -18.07 3.24
C SER A 256 7.76 -18.76 2.55
N ARG A 257 6.91 -17.99 1.86
CA ARG A 257 5.83 -18.53 1.03
C ARG A 257 6.36 -19.32 -0.16
N GLN A 258 7.58 -19.01 -0.61
CA GLN A 258 8.19 -19.70 -1.74
C GLN A 258 8.68 -21.10 -1.36
N THR A 259 9.32 -21.25 -0.20
CA THR A 259 9.97 -22.50 0.22
C THR A 259 9.21 -23.28 1.29
N GLY A 260 8.30 -22.62 2.01
CA GLY A 260 7.63 -23.17 3.20
C GLY A 260 8.54 -23.35 4.41
N GLN A 261 9.77 -22.81 4.38
CA GLN A 261 10.77 -22.95 5.44
C GLN A 261 10.99 -21.63 6.18
N PRO A 262 11.42 -21.66 7.46
CA PRO A 262 11.88 -20.46 8.15
C PRO A 262 13.01 -19.79 7.38
N THR A 263 12.92 -18.47 7.22
CA THR A 263 13.97 -17.70 6.54
C THR A 263 14.30 -16.42 7.32
N PRO A 264 15.58 -16.06 7.45
CA PRO A 264 15.93 -14.76 8.00
C PRO A 264 15.52 -13.64 7.06
N ILE A 265 15.27 -12.47 7.64
CA ILE A 265 14.98 -11.25 6.90
C ILE A 265 16.11 -10.23 7.04
N LEU A 266 16.28 -9.41 6.02
CA LEU A 266 17.09 -8.20 6.07
C LEU A 266 16.24 -7.05 6.60
N VAL A 267 16.73 -6.34 7.60
CA VAL A 267 16.03 -5.22 8.22
C VAL A 267 16.91 -3.98 8.17
N GLU A 268 16.38 -2.83 7.76
CA GLU A 268 17.14 -1.58 7.83
C GLU A 268 17.38 -1.16 9.28
N THR A 269 18.62 -0.85 9.65
CA THR A 269 19.00 -0.48 11.03
C THR A 269 18.21 0.73 11.55
N ASN A 270 17.97 1.72 10.70
CA ASN A 270 17.34 2.99 11.12
C ASN A 270 15.81 2.92 11.22
N SER A 271 15.14 2.22 10.30
CA SER A 271 13.68 2.14 10.25
C SER A 271 13.13 0.88 10.90
N GLN A 272 13.97 -0.13 11.15
CA GLN A 272 13.58 -1.46 11.59
C GLN A 272 12.56 -2.14 10.66
N GLN A 273 12.47 -1.67 9.42
CA GLN A 273 11.56 -2.19 8.41
C GLN A 273 12.23 -3.32 7.60
N ASN A 274 11.48 -4.38 7.34
CA ASN A 274 11.88 -5.46 6.46
C ASN A 274 12.16 -4.95 5.03
N ALA A 275 13.36 -5.25 4.54
CA ALA A 275 13.88 -4.96 3.21
C ALA A 275 13.82 -6.18 2.25
N GLY A 276 13.58 -7.39 2.78
CA GLY A 276 13.40 -8.62 2.02
C GLY A 276 13.76 -9.87 2.83
N GLU A 277 13.27 -11.03 2.37
CA GLU A 277 13.75 -12.33 2.85
C GLU A 277 15.13 -12.64 2.26
N LEU A 278 15.98 -13.31 3.04
CA LEU A 278 17.30 -13.71 2.59
C LEU A 278 17.27 -15.13 2.00
N ILE A 279 18.07 -15.35 0.97
CA ILE A 279 18.29 -16.66 0.38
C ILE A 279 19.63 -17.15 0.92
N LEU A 280 19.58 -17.69 2.14
CA LEU A 280 20.76 -18.24 2.82
C LEU A 280 20.87 -19.75 2.57
N ALA A 281 22.10 -20.23 2.38
CA ALA A 281 22.37 -21.66 2.36
C ALA A 281 21.93 -22.31 3.68
N ALA A 282 21.23 -23.45 3.62
CA ALA A 282 20.61 -24.12 4.77
C ALA A 282 21.56 -24.47 5.94
N ASN A 283 22.88 -24.44 5.73
CA ASN A 283 23.90 -24.82 6.71
C ASN A 283 24.97 -23.72 6.94
N LEU A 284 24.58 -22.44 6.89
CA LEU A 284 25.49 -21.33 7.19
C LEU A 284 26.03 -21.43 8.63
N LYS A 285 27.35 -21.66 8.76
CA LYS A 285 28.06 -21.65 10.05
C LYS A 285 28.08 -20.24 10.64
N ALA A 286 28.25 -20.12 11.96
CA ALA A 286 28.35 -18.84 12.65
C ALA A 286 29.46 -17.93 12.08
N GLU A 287 30.61 -18.49 11.69
CA GLU A 287 31.70 -17.74 11.05
C GLU A 287 31.26 -17.14 9.70
N ASN A 288 30.43 -17.85 8.94
CA ASN A 288 29.93 -17.41 7.65
C ASN A 288 28.87 -16.29 7.82
N TYR A 289 28.10 -16.27 8.91
CA TYR A 289 27.21 -15.15 9.22
C TYR A 289 27.98 -13.84 9.49
N GLN A 290 29.14 -13.92 10.15
CA GLN A 290 29.97 -12.72 10.38
C GLN A 290 30.52 -12.15 9.07
N GLN A 291 30.79 -13.01 8.08
CA GLN A 291 31.25 -12.57 6.76
C GLN A 291 30.17 -11.77 6.02
N LEU A 292 28.91 -12.23 6.04
CA LEU A 292 27.78 -11.49 5.42
C LEU A 292 27.71 -10.04 5.93
N TYR A 293 27.95 -9.82 7.22
CA TYR A 293 27.93 -8.49 7.82
C TYR A 293 29.09 -7.57 7.39
N GLN A 294 30.16 -8.13 6.83
CA GLN A 294 31.35 -7.42 6.36
C GLN A 294 31.31 -7.10 4.86
N GLU A 295 30.41 -7.73 4.10
CA GLU A 295 30.27 -7.52 2.67
C GLU A 295 29.81 -6.09 2.35
N PRO A 296 30.24 -5.53 1.20
CA PRO A 296 29.65 -4.31 0.67
C PRO A 296 28.15 -4.49 0.42
N VAL A 297 27.34 -3.51 0.81
CA VAL A 297 25.88 -3.54 0.65
C VAL A 297 25.46 -3.85 -0.79
N THR A 298 26.12 -3.25 -1.77
CA THR A 298 25.78 -3.48 -3.20
C THR A 298 25.91 -4.96 -3.58
N GLN A 299 27.01 -5.59 -3.19
CA GLN A 299 27.28 -6.99 -3.51
C GLN A 299 26.26 -7.89 -2.79
N PHE A 300 26.07 -7.68 -1.49
CA PHE A 300 25.13 -8.47 -0.70
C PHE A 300 23.71 -8.41 -1.26
N LEU A 301 23.19 -7.21 -1.59
CA LEU A 301 21.84 -7.09 -2.16
C LEU A 301 21.71 -7.80 -3.51
N GLN A 302 22.74 -7.75 -4.36
CA GLN A 302 22.76 -8.45 -5.66
C GLN A 302 22.75 -9.98 -5.49
N GLU A 303 23.60 -10.51 -4.60
CA GLU A 303 23.69 -11.95 -4.34
C GLU A 303 22.39 -12.50 -3.74
N GLN A 304 21.72 -11.70 -2.90
CA GLN A 304 20.43 -12.05 -2.30
C GLN A 304 19.23 -11.78 -3.22
N GLY A 305 19.44 -11.21 -4.41
CA GLY A 305 18.35 -10.87 -5.34
C GLY A 305 17.40 -9.78 -4.82
N LEU A 306 17.85 -8.93 -3.91
CA LEU A 306 17.02 -7.90 -3.27
C LEU A 306 16.98 -6.63 -4.11
N THR A 307 15.75 -6.20 -4.45
CA THR A 307 15.51 -4.94 -5.16
C THR A 307 15.75 -3.75 -4.23
N TYR A 308 16.37 -2.69 -4.73
CA TYR A 308 16.53 -1.40 -4.04
C TYR A 308 16.37 -0.24 -5.03
N PHE A 309 16.17 0.96 -4.50
CA PHE A 309 16.04 2.19 -5.29
C PHE A 309 17.11 3.23 -4.91
N PRO A 310 17.59 4.04 -5.85
CA PRO A 310 18.47 5.16 -5.54
C PRO A 310 17.72 6.26 -4.77
N ARG A 311 18.44 6.93 -3.86
CA ARG A 311 17.96 8.14 -3.17
C ARG A 311 17.94 9.36 -4.06
#